data_AF-C4T8W4-F1
#
_entry.id   AF-C4T8W4-F1
#
_cell.length_a   1.000
_cell.length_b   1.000
_cell.length_c   1.000
_cell.angle_alpha   90.00
_cell.angle_beta   90.00
_cell.angle_gamma   90.00
#
_symmetry.space_group_name_H-M   'P 1'
#
loop_
_entity.id
_entity.type
_entity.pdbx_description
1 polymer ?
#
loop_
_entity_poly.entity_id
_entity_poly.type
_entity_poly.pdbx_seq_one_letter_code
_entity_poly.pdbx_strand_id
1 'polypeptide(L)'
;MDYKLMELDDLAEYINLQLEKGRNFTEVAGEDFSCNESTLRKRLTAKKLYKRIGNKYVRQCQTIDDRSKSSDGNNNVRQSVRQDVTDGNIAEITGDIKSQSITVSPSDKEKFLGLISNYELIMNMLDNYKNNEDKFNRANGLVVELPVEKKKDFRITLRLNDVVYEEFKEFADKNKQFTVKELVSQALKEFIQKYK
;
A
#
# COMPACT_ATOMS: atom_id res chain seq x y z
N MET A 1 -12.68 13.86 29.96
CA MET A 1 -13.82 13.37 29.17
C MET A 1 -13.69 11.86 28.99
N ASP A 2 -14.78 11.09 29.06
CA ASP A 2 -14.69 9.65 28.74
C ASP A 2 -14.90 9.41 27.24
N TYR A 3 -13.80 9.10 26.54
CA TYR A 3 -13.80 8.81 25.11
C TYR A 3 -14.63 7.57 24.72
N LYS A 4 -15.05 6.75 25.70
CA LYS A 4 -15.90 5.57 25.46
C LYS A 4 -17.38 5.93 25.30
N LEU A 5 -17.81 7.03 25.92
CA LEU A 5 -19.20 7.51 25.92
C LEU A 5 -19.47 8.52 24.80
N MET A 6 -18.43 9.00 24.12
CA MET A 6 -18.53 9.93 23.01
C MET A 6 -18.84 9.19 21.70
N GLU A 7 -19.70 9.78 20.88
CA GLU A 7 -19.88 9.34 19.49
C GLU A 7 -18.58 9.50 18.71
N LEU A 8 -18.37 8.61 17.73
CA LEU A 8 -17.10 8.56 17.00
C LEU A 8 -16.81 9.85 16.22
N ASP A 9 -17.89 10.54 15.84
CA ASP A 9 -17.87 11.72 15.00
C ASP A 9 -17.50 12.97 15.81
N ASP A 10 -18.18 13.15 16.96
CA ASP A 10 -17.86 14.19 17.93
C ASP A 10 -16.42 14.06 18.45
N LEU A 11 -15.96 12.82 18.64
CA LEU A 11 -14.60 12.53 19.06
C LEU A 11 -13.58 12.97 17.99
N ALA A 12 -13.85 12.65 16.72
CA ALA A 12 -12.97 13.02 15.60
C ALA A 12 -12.93 14.54 15.39
N GLU A 13 -14.07 15.21 15.52
CA GLU A 13 -14.18 16.67 15.40
C GLU A 13 -13.41 17.37 16.52
N TYR A 14 -13.59 16.94 17.77
CA TYR A 14 -12.86 17.48 18.91
C TYR A 14 -11.34 17.35 18.74
N ILE A 15 -10.88 16.16 18.35
CA ILE A 15 -9.45 15.90 18.14
C ILE A 15 -8.89 16.80 17.04
N ASN A 16 -9.59 16.92 15.91
CA ASN A 16 -9.16 17.80 14.83
C ASN A 16 -9.06 19.26 15.26
N LEU A 17 -10.02 19.75 16.05
CA LEU A 17 -10.01 21.10 16.59
C LEU A 17 -8.78 21.34 17.49
N GLN A 18 -8.38 20.36 18.31
CA GLN A 18 -7.19 20.50 19.15
C GLN A 18 -5.88 20.43 18.34
N LEU A 19 -5.84 19.59 17.30
CA LEU A 19 -4.69 19.49 16.40
C LEU A 19 -4.51 20.77 15.56
N GLU A 20 -5.60 21.44 15.19
CA GLU A 20 -5.58 22.75 14.51
C GLU A 20 -5.08 23.87 15.43
N LYS A 21 -5.39 23.79 16.72
CA LYS A 21 -4.84 24.70 17.76
C LYS A 21 -3.34 24.47 18.04
N GLY A 22 -2.69 23.53 17.34
CA GLY A 22 -1.26 23.26 17.46
C GLY A 22 -0.88 22.32 18.61
N ARG A 23 -1.86 21.76 19.33
CA ARG A 23 -1.58 20.73 20.34
C ARG A 23 -1.23 19.41 19.68
N ASN A 24 -0.39 18.62 20.34
CA ASN A 24 -0.03 17.32 19.80
C ASN A 24 -1.06 16.25 20.18
N PHE A 25 -1.17 15.21 19.36
CA PHE A 25 -2.16 14.15 19.54
C PHE A 25 -1.97 13.37 20.86
N THR A 26 -0.74 13.32 21.38
CA THR A 26 -0.39 12.62 22.62
C THR A 26 -0.88 13.39 23.86
N GLU A 27 -0.72 14.72 23.85
CA GLU A 27 -1.23 15.64 24.88
C GLU A 27 -2.74 15.58 24.95
N VAL A 28 -3.43 15.64 23.81
CA VAL A 28 -4.90 15.53 23.76
C VAL A 28 -5.37 14.20 24.36
N ALA A 29 -4.68 13.09 24.04
CA ALA A 29 -5.05 11.79 24.58
C ALA A 29 -4.85 11.68 26.11
N GLY A 30 -3.74 12.23 26.62
CA GLY A 30 -3.40 12.19 28.04
C GLY A 30 -4.16 13.19 28.90
N GLU A 31 -4.25 14.45 28.46
CA GLU A 31 -4.84 15.56 29.22
C GLU A 31 -6.37 15.55 29.15
N ASP A 32 -6.96 15.37 27.96
CA ASP A 32 -8.42 15.52 27.78
C ASP A 32 -9.16 14.19 28.03
N PHE A 33 -8.53 13.06 27.70
CA PHE A 33 -9.17 11.73 27.72
C PHE A 33 -8.53 10.74 28.70
N SER A 34 -7.46 11.13 29.41
CA SER A 34 -6.73 10.28 30.37
C SER A 34 -6.42 8.88 29.82
N CYS A 35 -6.06 8.80 28.53
CA CYS A 35 -5.85 7.55 27.82
C CYS A 35 -4.59 7.59 26.95
N ASN A 36 -4.11 6.41 26.56
CA ASN A 36 -2.98 6.33 25.64
C ASN A 36 -3.40 6.76 24.25
N GLU A 37 -2.53 7.53 23.61
CA GLU A 37 -2.58 7.93 22.20
C GLU A 37 -3.01 6.78 21.27
N SER A 38 -2.39 5.61 21.45
CA SER A 38 -2.67 4.43 20.63
C SER A 38 -4.08 3.85 20.85
N THR A 39 -4.64 4.00 22.06
CA THR A 39 -6.01 3.58 22.37
C THR A 39 -7.02 4.48 21.67
N LEU A 40 -6.78 5.78 21.73
CA LEU A 40 -7.63 6.79 21.08
C LEU A 40 -7.58 6.67 19.56
N ARG A 41 -6.38 6.46 18.99
CA ARG A 41 -6.17 6.17 17.58
C ARG A 41 -6.93 4.91 17.14
N LYS A 42 -6.79 3.81 17.88
CA LYS A 42 -7.49 2.55 17.59
C LYS A 42 -9.01 2.76 17.57
N ARG A 43 -9.56 3.55 18.49
CA ARG A 43 -11.00 3.84 18.55
C ARG A 43 -11.50 4.49 17.26
N LEU A 44 -10.79 5.50 16.74
CA LEU A 44 -11.13 6.21 15.51
C LEU A 44 -10.97 5.31 14.26
N THR A 45 -9.90 4.52 14.19
CA THR A 45 -9.57 3.75 12.98
C THR A 45 -10.17 2.34 12.95
N ALA A 46 -10.63 1.79 14.09
CA ALA A 46 -11.07 0.38 14.20
C ALA A 46 -12.22 0.03 13.25
N LYS A 47 -13.17 0.95 13.05
CA LYS A 47 -14.33 0.74 12.18
C LYS A 47 -14.07 1.11 10.70
N LYS A 48 -12.82 1.44 10.33
CA LYS A 48 -12.44 2.03 9.02
C LYS A 48 -13.30 3.26 8.66
N LEU A 49 -13.84 3.94 9.67
CA LEU A 49 -14.67 5.14 9.51
C LEU A 49 -13.81 6.38 9.41
N TYR A 50 -12.65 6.42 10.08
CA TYR A 50 -11.73 7.55 10.05
C TYR A 50 -10.32 7.12 9.67
N LYS A 51 -9.66 7.93 8.85
CA LYS A 51 -8.26 7.80 8.49
C LYS A 51 -7.53 9.10 8.79
N ARG A 52 -6.30 8.98 9.31
CA ARG A 52 -5.41 10.14 9.50
C ARG A 52 -4.82 10.55 8.16
N ILE A 53 -5.03 11.81 7.78
CA ILE A 53 -4.48 12.43 6.57
C ILE A 53 -3.83 13.75 7.02
N GLY A 54 -2.50 13.81 6.99
CA GLY A 54 -1.75 14.93 7.57
C GLY A 54 -1.98 15.04 9.09
N ASN A 55 -2.31 16.25 9.56
CA ASN A 55 -2.57 16.53 10.97
C ASN A 55 -4.06 16.45 11.36
N LYS A 56 -4.88 15.70 10.61
CA LYS A 56 -6.31 15.54 10.90
C LYS A 56 -6.83 14.13 10.61
N TYR A 57 -7.95 13.79 11.23
CA TYR A 57 -8.75 12.60 10.97
C TYR A 57 -9.91 12.95 10.04
N VAL A 58 -10.01 12.26 8.91
CA VAL A 58 -11.05 12.46 7.90
C VAL A 58 -11.92 11.22 7.84
N ARG A 59 -13.24 11.43 7.75
CA ARG A 59 -14.20 10.33 7.59
C ARG A 59 -14.00 9.67 6.21
N GLN A 60 -13.93 8.35 6.18
CA GLN A 60 -13.98 7.55 4.96
C GLN A 60 -15.45 7.31 4.62
N CYS A 61 -15.92 7.82 3.47
CA CYS A 61 -17.25 7.50 2.98
C CYS A 61 -17.31 5.99 2.72
N GLN A 62 -18.14 5.27 3.47
CA GLN A 62 -18.53 3.92 3.11
C GLN A 62 -19.44 4.04 1.89
N THR A 63 -18.99 3.61 0.71
CA THR A 63 -19.92 3.23 -0.35
C THR A 63 -20.56 1.92 0.08
N ILE A 64 -21.68 2.03 0.80
CA ILE A 64 -22.64 0.95 0.91
C ILE A 64 -23.90 1.49 0.22
N ASP A 65 -24.37 0.72 -0.75
CA ASP A 65 -25.66 0.88 -1.40
C ASP A 65 -26.73 1.21 -0.35
N ASP A 66 -27.16 2.46 -0.32
CA ASP A 66 -28.43 2.81 0.29
C ASP A 66 -29.10 3.90 -0.55
N ARG A 67 -30.30 3.53 -0.99
CA ARG A 67 -31.31 4.33 -1.68
C ARG A 67 -31.23 5.81 -1.29
N SER A 68 -30.61 6.62 -2.15
CA SER A 68 -30.85 8.06 -2.17
C SER A 68 -32.25 8.31 -2.71
N LYS A 69 -33.23 8.46 -1.81
CA LYS A 69 -34.41 9.28 -2.09
C LYS A 69 -33.99 10.75 -2.07
N SER A 70 -33.77 11.28 -3.25
CA SER A 70 -33.92 12.70 -3.63
C SER A 70 -33.83 12.70 -5.17
N SER A 71 -34.97 12.69 -5.88
CA SER A 71 -35.61 13.90 -6.44
C SER A 71 -34.56 14.73 -7.19
N ASP A 72 -34.55 14.84 -8.51
CA ASP A 72 -35.63 15.30 -9.37
C ASP A 72 -35.14 15.20 -10.84
N GLY A 73 -36.06 15.21 -11.81
CA GLY A 73 -35.73 15.60 -13.18
C GLY A 73 -35.60 14.51 -14.26
N ASN A 74 -36.77 14.11 -14.77
CA ASN A 74 -37.06 13.98 -16.20
C ASN A 74 -36.52 12.79 -17.02
N ASN A 75 -37.50 11.99 -17.48
CA ASN A 75 -37.75 11.58 -18.88
C ASN A 75 -36.64 10.74 -19.57
N ASN A 76 -36.88 9.66 -20.30
CA ASN A 76 -38.08 9.11 -20.91
C ASN A 76 -37.70 7.74 -21.49
N VAL A 77 -38.69 6.84 -21.54
CA VAL A 77 -38.91 5.83 -22.60
C VAL A 77 -37.85 4.74 -22.82
N ARG A 78 -38.26 3.52 -22.41
CA ARG A 78 -37.88 2.27 -23.05
C ARG A 78 -38.75 2.06 -24.30
N GLN A 79 -38.13 2.01 -25.49
CA GLN A 79 -38.61 1.39 -26.74
C GLN A 79 -37.54 1.70 -27.81
N SER A 80 -37.24 0.95 -28.86
CA SER A 80 -37.72 -0.30 -29.49
C SER A 80 -36.65 -0.61 -30.57
N VAL A 81 -36.21 -1.86 -30.75
CA VAL A 81 -36.46 -2.70 -31.95
C VAL A 81 -35.76 -2.28 -33.28
N ARG A 82 -34.89 -3.21 -33.76
CA ARG A 82 -34.48 -3.58 -35.16
C ARG A 82 -33.69 -2.51 -35.98
N GLN A 83 -32.85 -2.82 -36.97
CA GLN A 83 -32.65 -4.01 -37.82
C GLN A 83 -31.25 -3.96 -38.50
N ASP A 84 -30.82 -5.11 -39.03
CA ASP A 84 -29.61 -5.39 -39.84
C ASP A 84 -29.28 -4.36 -40.93
N VAL A 85 -27.98 -4.15 -41.25
CA VAL A 85 -27.38 -4.59 -42.54
C VAL A 85 -25.83 -4.55 -42.56
N THR A 86 -25.27 -5.64 -43.12
CA THR A 86 -24.05 -5.79 -43.96
C THR A 86 -22.61 -5.69 -43.43
N ASP A 87 -21.97 -6.87 -43.49
CA ASP A 87 -20.68 -7.21 -44.12
C ASP A 87 -19.39 -6.48 -43.72
N GLY A 88 -18.54 -7.24 -43.03
CA GLY A 88 -17.12 -6.98 -42.88
C GLY A 88 -16.47 -8.02 -41.97
N ASN A 89 -15.99 -9.12 -42.55
CA ASN A 89 -15.29 -10.20 -41.88
C ASN A 89 -14.22 -9.70 -40.90
N ILE A 90 -14.47 -9.84 -39.60
CA ILE A 90 -13.42 -9.86 -38.57
C ILE A 90 -13.72 -11.08 -37.69
N ALA A 91 -12.79 -12.03 -37.69
CA ALA A 91 -12.90 -13.26 -36.93
C ALA A 91 -13.11 -12.94 -35.43
N GLU A 92 -14.27 -13.28 -34.90
CA GLU A 92 -14.53 -13.29 -33.46
C GLU A 92 -13.66 -14.36 -32.80
N ILE A 93 -12.61 -13.93 -32.09
CA ILE A 93 -11.97 -14.76 -31.08
C ILE A 93 -12.93 -14.81 -29.88
N THR A 94 -13.86 -15.76 -29.90
CA THR A 94 -14.69 -16.11 -28.75
C THR A 94 -13.85 -16.90 -27.75
N GLY A 95 -13.17 -16.19 -26.86
CA GLY A 95 -12.67 -16.72 -25.60
C GLY A 95 -13.52 -16.18 -24.46
N ASP A 96 -14.21 -17.06 -23.72
CA ASP A 96 -14.97 -16.70 -22.52
C ASP A 96 -14.03 -16.13 -21.44
N ILE A 97 -13.80 -14.82 -21.49
CA ILE A 97 -13.21 -14.04 -20.41
C ILE A 97 -14.36 -13.21 -19.85
N LYS A 98 -14.65 -13.37 -18.55
CA LYS A 98 -15.66 -12.58 -17.82
C LYS A 98 -15.63 -11.12 -18.29
N SER A 99 -16.60 -10.74 -19.11
CA SER A 99 -16.66 -9.43 -19.76
C SER A 99 -16.90 -8.36 -18.72
N GLN A 100 -15.82 -7.82 -18.16
CA GLN A 100 -15.87 -6.57 -17.42
C GLN A 100 -15.99 -5.46 -18.47
N SER A 101 -17.19 -4.92 -18.64
CA SER A 101 -17.40 -3.80 -19.58
C SER A 101 -16.68 -2.56 -19.04
N ILE A 102 -15.52 -2.27 -19.60
CA ILE A 102 -14.79 -1.04 -19.31
C ILE A 102 -15.38 0.03 -20.22
N THR A 103 -16.04 1.03 -19.65
CA THR A 103 -16.47 2.22 -20.38
C THR A 103 -15.24 3.09 -20.65
N VAL A 104 -14.58 2.88 -21.79
CA VAL A 104 -13.35 3.60 -22.16
C VAL A 104 -13.72 4.95 -22.78
N SER A 105 -13.26 6.04 -22.17
CA SER A 105 -13.40 7.39 -22.75
C SER A 105 -12.56 7.51 -24.03
N PRO A 106 -12.89 8.38 -25.00
CA PRO A 106 -12.13 8.52 -26.24
C PRO A 106 -10.63 8.79 -26.02
N SER A 107 -10.27 9.49 -24.94
CA SER A 107 -8.88 9.80 -24.56
C SER A 107 -8.11 8.57 -24.03
N ASP A 108 -8.79 7.57 -23.50
CA ASP A 108 -8.14 6.38 -22.93
C ASP A 108 -7.83 5.32 -24.00
N LYS A 109 -8.47 5.41 -25.18
CA LYS A 109 -8.19 4.53 -26.32
C LYS A 109 -6.78 4.73 -26.86
N GLU A 110 -6.31 5.98 -26.94
CA GLU A 110 -4.95 6.29 -27.41
C GLU A 110 -3.88 5.79 -26.45
N LYS A 111 -4.13 5.91 -25.13
CA LYS A 111 -3.23 5.37 -24.10
C LYS A 111 -3.18 3.84 -24.15
N PHE A 112 -4.32 3.20 -24.36
CA PHE A 112 -4.41 1.74 -24.47
C PHE A 112 -3.70 1.25 -25.75
N LEU A 113 -3.90 1.94 -26.86
CA LEU A 113 -3.18 1.66 -28.11
C LEU A 113 -1.67 1.87 -27.93
N GLY A 114 -1.27 2.93 -27.21
CA GLY A 114 0.13 3.16 -26.84
C GLY A 114 0.74 2.05 -25.99
N LEU A 115 -0.03 1.43 -25.09
CA LEU A 115 0.41 0.27 -24.32
C LEU A 115 0.53 -0.98 -25.20
N ILE A 116 -0.43 -1.22 -26.10
CA ILE A 116 -0.38 -2.34 -27.05
C ILE A 116 0.82 -2.19 -27.99
N SER A 117 1.05 -1.00 -28.54
CA SER A 117 2.18 -0.74 -29.44
C SER A 117 3.53 -0.92 -28.75
N ASN A 118 3.60 -0.71 -27.44
CA ASN A 118 4.80 -0.93 -26.64
C ASN A 118 4.82 -2.28 -25.92
N TYR A 119 3.91 -3.20 -26.25
CA TYR A 119 3.79 -4.49 -25.58
C TYR A 119 5.10 -5.27 -25.61
N GLU A 120 5.72 -5.41 -26.78
CA GLU A 120 7.00 -6.13 -26.93
C GLU A 120 8.12 -5.45 -26.14
N LEU A 121 8.17 -4.12 -26.12
CA LEU A 121 9.16 -3.36 -25.35
C LEU A 121 8.97 -3.58 -23.85
N ILE A 122 7.74 -3.54 -23.36
CA ILE A 122 7.40 -3.80 -21.96
C ILE A 122 7.76 -5.24 -21.58
N MET A 123 7.46 -6.19 -22.46
CA MET A 123 7.78 -7.61 -22.23
C MET A 123 9.29 -7.85 -22.23
N ASN A 124 10.02 -7.23 -23.15
CA ASN A 124 11.49 -7.25 -23.16
C ASN A 124 12.07 -6.57 -21.91
N MET A 125 11.47 -5.49 -21.39
CA MET A 125 11.89 -4.89 -20.12
C MET A 125 11.67 -5.85 -18.94
N LEU A 126 10.55 -6.57 -18.91
CA LEU A 126 10.25 -7.54 -17.87
C LEU A 126 11.19 -8.76 -17.94
N ASP A 127 11.49 -9.24 -19.13
CA ASP A 127 12.43 -10.35 -19.33
C ASP A 127 13.86 -9.90 -19.00
N ASN A 128 14.24 -8.69 -19.38
CA ASN A 128 15.51 -8.10 -18.96
C ASN A 128 15.58 -7.94 -17.43
N TYR A 129 14.49 -7.56 -16.77
CA TYR A 129 14.46 -7.45 -15.31
C TYR A 129 14.66 -8.81 -14.64
N LYS A 130 13.90 -9.83 -15.06
CA LYS A 130 14.02 -11.20 -14.54
C LYS A 130 15.40 -11.81 -14.79
N ASN A 131 15.96 -11.59 -15.98
CA ASN A 131 17.26 -12.16 -16.36
C ASN A 131 18.46 -11.38 -15.79
N ASN A 132 18.24 -10.18 -15.22
CA ASN A 132 19.29 -9.36 -14.60
C ASN A 132 19.12 -9.22 -13.08
N GLU A 133 18.32 -10.04 -12.40
CA GLU A 133 18.30 -10.09 -10.91
C GLU A 133 19.74 -10.22 -10.36
N ASP A 134 20.61 -10.97 -11.02
CA ASP A 134 22.03 -11.12 -10.64
C ASP A 134 22.93 -9.90 -10.95
N LYS A 135 22.49 -8.96 -11.80
CA LYS A 135 23.28 -7.76 -12.18
C LYS A 135 22.77 -6.48 -11.53
N PHE A 136 21.47 -6.33 -11.34
CA PHE A 136 20.91 -5.20 -10.57
C PHE A 136 21.34 -5.23 -9.10
N ASN A 137 21.45 -6.42 -8.51
CA ASN A 137 21.99 -6.60 -7.15
C ASN A 137 23.48 -6.24 -7.02
N ARG A 138 24.24 -6.20 -8.12
CA ARG A 138 25.67 -5.84 -8.12
C ARG A 138 25.92 -4.34 -8.33
N ALA A 139 24.91 -3.56 -8.70
CA ALA A 139 25.11 -2.24 -9.30
C ALA A 139 24.58 -1.05 -8.48
N ASN A 140 24.47 -1.15 -7.14
CA ASN A 140 24.49 -0.02 -6.15
C ASN A 140 23.50 -0.14 -4.97
N GLY A 141 23.24 -1.33 -4.46
CA GLY A 141 22.43 -1.45 -3.24
C GLY A 141 22.80 -2.68 -2.43
N LEU A 142 23.02 -2.51 -1.13
CA LEU A 142 22.98 -3.62 -0.20
C LEU A 142 21.54 -4.13 -0.15
N VAL A 143 21.31 -5.36 -0.59
CA VAL A 143 19.99 -6.00 -0.58
C VAL A 143 19.96 -7.04 0.52
N VAL A 144 19.06 -6.87 1.49
CA VAL A 144 18.88 -7.82 2.59
C VAL A 144 17.61 -8.62 2.36
N GLU A 145 17.77 -9.91 2.05
CA GLU A 145 16.66 -10.84 1.83
C GLU A 145 16.70 -11.96 2.86
N LEU A 146 15.88 -11.84 3.90
CA LEU A 146 15.82 -12.82 4.99
C LEU A 146 14.52 -13.63 4.95
N PRO A 147 14.58 -14.93 5.28
CA PRO A 147 13.38 -15.76 5.39
C PRO A 147 12.51 -15.34 6.59
N VAL A 148 11.22 -15.67 6.52
CA VAL A 148 10.27 -15.35 7.60
C VAL A 148 10.70 -16.01 8.91
N GLU A 149 10.79 -15.20 9.96
CA GLU A 149 11.19 -15.66 11.29
C GLU A 149 10.14 -16.57 11.92
N LYS A 150 10.57 -17.75 12.37
CA LYS A 150 9.71 -18.72 13.10
C LYS A 150 9.48 -18.32 14.57
N LYS A 151 10.40 -17.56 15.16
CA LYS A 151 10.35 -17.09 16.55
C LYS A 151 10.70 -15.60 16.56
N LYS A 152 9.77 -14.76 17.02
CA LYS A 152 9.90 -13.29 16.98
C LYS A 152 11.04 -12.75 17.86
N ASP A 153 11.37 -13.43 18.95
CA ASP A 153 12.37 -12.98 19.94
C ASP A 153 13.55 -13.95 20.07
N PHE A 154 13.99 -14.55 18.96
CA PHE A 154 15.17 -15.41 18.98
C PHE A 154 16.45 -14.60 19.18
N ARG A 155 17.17 -14.86 20.28
CA ARG A 155 18.45 -14.23 20.59
C ARG A 155 19.54 -15.28 20.79
N ILE A 156 20.70 -15.01 20.21
CA ILE A 156 21.93 -15.80 20.40
C ILE A 156 23.06 -14.86 20.83
N THR A 157 24.03 -15.39 21.57
CA THR A 157 25.26 -14.68 21.94
C THR A 157 26.43 -15.39 21.26
N LEU A 158 27.20 -14.65 20.46
CA LEU A 158 28.38 -15.16 19.74
C LEU A 158 29.61 -14.35 20.19
N ARG A 159 30.76 -15.02 20.30
CA ARG A 159 32.05 -14.34 20.45
C ARG A 159 32.62 -14.06 19.06
N LEU A 160 32.96 -12.82 18.80
CA LEU A 160 33.54 -12.35 17.53
C LEU A 160 34.93 -11.77 17.80
N ASN A 161 35.73 -11.68 16.74
CA ASN A 161 36.94 -10.88 16.77
C ASN A 161 36.56 -9.39 16.90
N ASP A 162 37.28 -8.68 17.76
CA ASP A 162 37.07 -7.27 18.09
C ASP A 162 37.30 -6.35 16.88
N VAL A 163 38.39 -6.56 16.13
CA VAL A 163 38.73 -5.74 14.94
C VAL A 163 37.64 -5.85 13.87
N VAL A 164 37.23 -7.07 13.54
CA VAL A 164 36.19 -7.33 12.53
C VAL A 164 34.83 -6.75 12.97
N TYR A 165 34.53 -6.80 14.28
CA TYR A 165 33.28 -6.27 14.80
C TYR A 165 33.22 -4.74 14.72
N GLU A 166 34.32 -4.03 15.00
CA GLU A 166 34.36 -2.57 14.86
C GLU A 166 34.22 -2.14 13.38
N GLU A 167 34.88 -2.83 12.45
CA GLU A 167 34.69 -2.57 11.00
C GLU A 167 33.23 -2.79 10.58
N PHE A 168 32.60 -3.87 11.06
CA PHE A 168 31.20 -4.15 10.79
C PHE A 168 30.25 -3.11 11.40
N LYS A 169 30.59 -2.59 12.57
CA LYS A 169 29.83 -1.53 13.24
C LYS A 169 29.88 -0.23 12.45
N GLU A 170 31.04 0.17 11.95
CA GLU A 170 31.16 1.32 11.05
C GLU A 170 30.37 1.12 9.74
N PHE A 171 30.38 -0.11 9.21
CA PHE A 171 29.58 -0.47 8.05
C PHE A 171 28.07 -0.36 8.32
N ALA A 172 27.61 -0.83 9.48
CA ALA A 172 26.22 -0.72 9.90
C ALA A 172 25.80 0.74 10.11
N ASP A 173 26.68 1.57 10.68
CA ASP A 173 26.43 3.01 10.87
C ASP A 173 26.31 3.77 9.55
N LYS A 174 26.97 3.31 8.49
CA LYS A 174 26.83 3.84 7.12
C LYS A 174 25.54 3.36 6.44
N ASN A 175 24.97 2.23 6.87
CA ASN A 175 23.79 1.59 6.26
C ASN A 175 22.61 1.50 7.23
N LYS A 176 22.18 2.65 7.76
CA LYS A 176 21.09 2.76 8.75
C LYS A 176 19.71 2.33 8.23
N GLN A 177 19.57 2.08 6.92
CA GLN A 177 18.33 1.52 6.38
C GLN A 177 18.06 0.09 6.85
N PHE A 178 19.09 -0.62 7.36
CA PHE A 178 18.96 -1.98 7.88
C PHE A 178 19.32 -2.04 9.36
N THR A 179 18.68 -2.97 10.07
CA THR A 179 19.05 -3.27 11.45
C THR A 179 20.33 -4.11 11.51
N VAL A 180 21.11 -3.97 12.57
CA VAL A 180 22.31 -4.81 12.81
C VAL A 180 21.95 -6.30 12.74
N LYS A 181 20.76 -6.67 13.24
CA LYS A 181 20.21 -8.03 13.14
C LYS A 181 20.11 -8.50 11.68
N GLU A 182 19.55 -7.66 10.81
CA GLU A 182 19.36 -7.97 9.40
C GLU A 182 20.70 -8.10 8.67
N LEU A 183 21.62 -7.18 8.91
CA LEU A 183 22.97 -7.20 8.32
C LEU A 183 23.74 -8.45 8.72
N VAL A 184 23.73 -8.82 10.01
CA VAL A 184 24.40 -10.03 10.50
C VAL A 184 23.75 -11.28 9.92
N SER A 185 22.41 -11.33 9.87
CA SER A 185 21.68 -12.48 9.32
C SER A 185 21.99 -12.67 7.83
N GLN A 186 22.10 -11.59 7.07
CA GLN A 186 22.47 -11.61 5.66
C GLN A 186 23.92 -12.07 5.48
N ALA A 187 24.86 -11.54 6.26
CA ALA A 187 26.27 -11.96 6.20
C ALA A 187 26.43 -13.46 6.50
N LEU A 188 25.72 -13.98 7.50
CA LEU A 188 25.71 -15.41 7.81
C LEU A 188 25.08 -16.24 6.67
N LYS A 189 23.98 -15.76 6.08
CA LYS A 189 23.32 -16.42 4.94
C LYS A 189 24.26 -16.52 3.74
N GLU A 190 24.94 -15.43 3.38
CA GLU A 190 25.91 -15.37 2.29
C GLU A 190 27.11 -16.29 2.55
N PHE A 191 27.65 -16.27 3.77
CA PHE A 191 28.75 -17.15 4.14
C PHE A 191 28.34 -18.63 4.01
N ILE A 192 27.14 -19.00 4.48
CA ILE A 192 26.63 -20.37 4.31
C ILE A 192 26.47 -20.70 2.83
N GLN A 193 25.86 -19.83 2.02
CA GLN A 193 25.65 -20.08 0.60
C GLN A 193 26.97 -20.23 -0.19
N LYS A 194 28.02 -19.49 0.18
CA LYS A 194 29.32 -19.54 -0.49
C LYS A 194 30.06 -20.86 -0.27
N TYR A 195 29.85 -21.51 0.88
CA TYR A 195 30.59 -22.71 1.30
C TYR A 195 29.70 -23.95 1.45
N LYS A 196 28.50 -23.93 0.87
CA LYS A 196 27.55 -25.03 0.85
C LYS A 196 27.55 -25.71 -0.50
#